data_AF-E9T1I9-F1
#
_entry.id   AF-E9T1I9-F1
#
_cell.length_a   1.000
_cell.length_b   1.000
_cell.length_c   1.000
_cell.angle_alpha   90.00
_cell.angle_beta   90.00
_cell.angle_gamma   90.00
#
_symmetry.space_group_name_H-M   'P 1'
#
loop_
_entity.id
_entity.type
_entity.pdbx_description
1 polymer ?
#
loop_
_entity_poly.entity_id
_entity_poly.type
_entity_poly.pdbx_seq_one_letter_code
_entity_poly.pdbx_strand_id
1 'polypeptide(L)' 'MKRTLLALDRIQTRLENELDATEVRSERDAGYRAGISEALVQVMETRKSL' A
#
# COMPACT_ATOMS: atom_id res chain seq x y z
N MET A 1 21.01 1.52 -3.61
CA MET A 1 19.65 2.10 -3.63
C MET A 1 18.70 1.47 -4.65
N LYS A 2 19.15 1.07 -5.86
CA LYS A 2 18.30 0.42 -6.89
C LYS A 2 17.47 -0.78 -6.40
N ARG A 3 18.01 -1.59 -5.48
CA ARG A 3 17.30 -2.75 -4.89
C ARG A 3 16.18 -2.34 -3.93
N THR A 4 16.38 -1.27 -3.17
CA THR A 4 15.38 -0.74 -2.22
C THR A 4 14.20 -0.12 -2.97
N LEU A 5 14.45 0.66 -4.02
CA LEU A 5 13.41 1.22 -4.87
C LEU A 5 12.57 0.12 -5.55
N LEU A 6 13.22 -0.91 -6.08
CA LEU A 6 12.51 -2.07 -6.66
C LEU A 6 11.64 -2.81 -5.64
N ALA A 7 12.10 -2.89 -4.38
CA ALA A 7 11.31 -3.49 -3.31
C ALA A 7 10.08 -2.63 -2.98
N LEU A 8 10.24 -1.31 -2.91
CA LEU A 8 9.14 -0.36 -2.69
C LEU A 8 8.12 -0.39 -3.83
N ASP A 9 8.56 -0.50 -5.09
CA ASP A 9 7.67 -0.67 -6.26
C ASP A 9 6.81 -1.92 -6.11
N ARG A 10 7.41 -3.05 -5.75
CA ARG A 10 6.68 -4.32 -5.55
C ARG A 10 5.68 -4.25 -4.40
N ILE A 11 6.06 -3.58 -3.31
CA ILE A 11 5.17 -3.40 -2.16
C ILE A 11 3.99 -2.49 -2.54
N GLN A 12 4.25 -1.37 -3.22
CA GLN A 12 3.23 -0.46 -3.69
C GLN A 12 2.22 -1.17 -4.59
N THR A 13 2.68 -1.85 -5.65
CA THR A 13 1.80 -2.56 -6.58
C THR A 13 0.95 -3.62 -5.88
N ARG A 14 1.52 -4.32 -4.89
CA ARG A 14 0.75 -5.31 -4.12
C ARG A 14 -0.35 -4.64 -3.30
N LEU A 15 -0.05 -3.54 -2.60
CA LEU A 15 -1.02 -2.82 -1.78
C LEU A 15 -2.12 -2.18 -2.64
N GLU A 16 -1.78 -1.61 -3.79
CA GLU A 16 -2.76 -1.09 -4.76
C GLU A 16 -3.71 -2.18 -5.24
N ASN A 17 -3.18 -3.33 -5.66
CA ASN A 17 -4.00 -4.48 -6.07
C ASN A 17 -4.90 -5.00 -4.94
N GLU A 18 -4.40 -5.01 -3.70
CA GLU A 18 -5.16 -5.46 -2.54
C GLU A 18 -6.26 -4.46 -2.15
N LEU A 19 -6.00 -3.16 -2.30
CA LEU A 19 -7.00 -2.12 -2.13
C LEU A 19 -8.09 -2.23 -3.19
N ASP A 20 -7.75 -2.49 -4.45
CA ASP A 20 -8.71 -2.64 -5.54
C ASP A 20 -9.54 -3.93 -5.40
N ALA A 21 -8.94 -5.02 -4.93
CA ALA A 21 -9.61 -6.30 -4.74
C ALA A 21 -10.54 -6.35 -3.52
N THR A 22 -10.33 -5.49 -2.52
CA THR A 22 -11.11 -5.52 -1.27
C THR A 22 -12.44 -4.79 -1.44
N GLU A 23 -13.52 -5.49 -1.77
CA GLU A 23 -14.87 -4.89 -1.74
C GLU A 23 -15.31 -4.54 -0.30
N VAL A 24 -15.91 -3.36 -0.11
CA VAL A 24 -16.40 -2.94 1.20
C VAL A 24 -17.76 -3.56 1.45
N ARG A 25 -17.79 -4.65 2.21
CA ARG A 25 -19.02 -5.35 2.59
C ARG A 25 -19.31 -5.26 4.09
N SER A 26 -18.33 -4.82 4.89
CA SER A 26 -18.41 -4.65 6.33
C SER A 26 -17.52 -3.51 6.83
N GLU A 27 -17.75 -3.07 8.08
CA GLU A 27 -16.85 -2.12 8.76
C GLU A 27 -15.42 -2.64 8.88
N ARG A 28 -15.27 -3.97 9.01
CA ARG A 28 -13.96 -4.62 9.02
C ARG A 28 -13.24 -4.42 7.69
N ASP A 29 -13.94 -4.54 6.56
CA ASP A 29 -13.36 -4.33 5.23
C ASP A 29 -13.00 -2.85 5.03
N ALA A 30 -13.84 -1.94 5.52
CA ALA A 30 -13.54 -0.51 5.51
C ALA A 30 -12.27 -0.19 6.32
N GLY A 31 -12.14 -0.76 7.53
CA GLY A 31 -10.94 -0.63 8.36
C GLY A 31 -9.70 -1.26 7.71
N TYR A 32 -9.85 -2.41 7.04
CA TYR A 32 -8.75 -3.05 6.31
C TYR A 32 -8.25 -2.17 5.16
N ARG A 33 -9.16 -1.61 4.36
CA ARG A 33 -8.82 -0.65 3.29
C ARG A 33 -8.16 0.63 3.81
N ALA A 34 -8.61 1.13 4.96
CA ALA A 34 -7.97 2.28 5.61
C ALA A 34 -6.51 1.97 5.97
N GLY A 35 -6.25 0.80 6.57
CA GLY A 35 -4.89 0.34 6.87
C GLY A 35 -4.00 0.17 5.63
N ILE A 36 -4.55 -0.36 4.53
CA ILE A 36 -3.82 -0.45 3.24
C ILE A 36 -3.49 0.96 2.72
N SER A 37 -4.43 1.90 2.84
CA SER A 37 -4.23 3.28 2.40
C SER A 37 -3.14 3.99 3.21
N GLU A 38 -3.11 3.79 4.53
CA GLU A 38 -2.03 4.30 5.40
C GLU A 38 -0.67 3.69 5.04
N ALA A 39 -0.61 2.38 4.80
CA ALA A 39 0.61 1.70 4.39
C ALA A 39 1.15 2.22 3.04
N LEU A 40 0.27 2.53 2.09
CA LEU A 40 0.65 3.15 0.82
C LEU A 40 1.29 4.53 1.01
N VAL A 41 0.73 5.36 1.90
CA VAL A 41 1.33 6.68 2.24
C VAL A 41 2.75 6.49 2.76
N GLN A 42 2.96 5.55 3.69
CA GLN A 42 4.29 5.26 4.25
C GLN A 42 5.30 4.79 3.20
N VAL A 43 4.87 3.97 2.22
CA VAL A 43 5.70 3.54 1.10
C VAL A 43 6.11 4.74 0.22
N MET A 44 5.17 5.64 -0.07
CA MET A 44 5.43 6.84 -0.86
C MET A 44 6.36 7.82 -0.13
N GLU A 45 6.19 8.01 1.18
CA GLU A 45 7.07 8.83 2.01
C GLU A 45 8.49 8.24 2.05
N THR A 46 8.61 6.93 2.24
CA THR A 46 9.91 6.23 2.21
C THR A 46 10.58 6.35 0.85
N ARG A 47 9.82 6.28 -0.26
CA ARG A 47 10.39 6.47 -1.60
C ARG A 47 10.92 7.90 -1.77
N LYS A 48 10.22 8.92 -1.27
CA LYS A 48 10.64 10.32 -1.37
C LYS A 48 11.91 10.63 -0.56
N SER A 49 12.17 9.87 0.50
CA SER A 49 13.33 10.08 1.39
C SER A 49 14.59 9.29 0.98
N LEU A 50 14.49 8.44 -0.05
CA LEU A 50 15.60 7.68 -0.65
C LEU A 50 16.17 8.40 -1.88
#